data_AF-A0A349IKN3-F1
#
_entry.id   AF-A0A349IKN3-F1
#
_cell.length_a   1.000
_cell.length_b   1.000
_cell.length_c   1.000
_cell.angle_alpha   90.00
_cell.angle_beta   90.00
_cell.angle_gamma   90.00
#
_symmetry.space_group_name_H-M   'P 1'
#
loop_
_entity.id
_entity.type
_entity.pdbx_description
1 polymer ?
#
loop_
_entity_poly.entity_id
_entity_poly.type
_entity_poly.pdbx_seq_one_letter_code
_entity_poly.pdbx_strand_id
1 'polypeptide(L)'
;MSAHFQTHENLKQFGDRIMLEARNELFLAMRFLGRALDSLPPEMDLSTQAVGTDARTLHYNPNFVFQLFLESPQKLDRLYLHSILHCLFRHMFKSDEYPDKALWDLSCDIQAESVLDTMDVDLILRPAYPFREEWYERLKAECKVLTAERIYHYFSMNKPDLDTQQMLIMEFCKDDHQFWKRMEDEKKKNPDAPEPPLPEEPIPSPNDGEEGDKTEQKTNAKVISEEDMDRLSEDWRDNAERLETELETFGKEASEELGSLSLVLSVQNRKETDFREFLRNLMVVREETHIDPDSFDYAYYNYGMEMYGNMPLIEENEFREARKIEDLVIAIDTSASTRDGKMKSRESLVQAFLNQTVAMLRNRSRFFETFHVHIITCDDQVQQDITLRKIEDIEKYAENFTLEGGYGTDFRPVFSYVEELRRSGALPHMRGLLYFTDGYGPYPEAMTPYDTAFVFPADVDIDDKSAPDWALKLYLRRERSEE
;
A
#
# COMPACT_ATOMS: atom_id res chain seq x y z
N MET A 1 -13.21 22.67 45.24
CA MET A 1 -13.68 22.40 43.86
C MET A 1 -13.37 23.53 42.89
N SER A 2 -13.51 24.81 43.26
CA SER A 2 -13.28 25.95 42.34
C SER A 2 -11.86 26.05 41.75
N ALA A 3 -10.78 25.88 42.51
CA ALA A 3 -9.41 25.98 41.98
C ALA A 3 -9.03 24.85 40.99
N HIS A 4 -9.48 23.61 41.24
CA HIS A 4 -9.18 22.45 40.38
C HIS A 4 -9.95 22.52 39.05
N PHE A 5 -11.18 23.02 39.10
CA PHE A 5 -12.00 23.28 37.91
C PHE A 5 -11.38 24.39 37.04
N GLN A 6 -10.91 25.46 37.68
CA GLN A 6 -10.26 26.58 37.01
C GLN A 6 -8.91 26.20 36.39
N THR A 7 -8.17 25.28 37.02
CA THR A 7 -6.90 24.76 36.47
C THR A 7 -7.15 23.87 35.24
N HIS A 8 -8.22 23.05 35.27
CA HIS A 8 -8.59 22.20 34.14
C HIS A 8 -9.09 22.99 32.93
N GLU A 9 -9.95 24.00 33.14
CA GLU A 9 -10.37 24.89 32.05
C GLU A 9 -9.22 25.67 31.45
N ASN A 10 -8.28 26.15 32.27
CA ASN A 10 -7.09 26.85 31.78
C ASN A 10 -6.18 25.95 30.94
N LEU A 11 -5.96 24.70 31.37
CA LEU A 11 -5.18 23.71 30.62
C LEU A 11 -5.83 23.41 29.27
N LYS A 12 -7.15 23.19 29.26
CA LYS A 12 -7.92 22.95 28.03
C LYS A 12 -7.82 24.14 27.08
N GLN A 13 -8.14 25.35 27.55
CA GLN A 13 -8.10 26.56 26.71
C GLN A 13 -6.71 26.87 26.15
N PHE A 14 -5.64 26.49 26.85
CA PHE A 14 -4.28 26.70 26.39
C PHE A 14 -3.85 25.62 25.39
N GLY A 15 -4.13 24.34 25.68
CA GLY A 15 -3.92 23.23 24.76
C GLY A 15 -4.67 23.42 23.44
N ASP A 16 -5.95 23.77 23.51
CA ASP A 16 -6.80 24.00 22.33
C ASP A 16 -6.23 25.14 21.46
N ARG A 17 -5.67 26.19 22.08
CA ARG A 17 -5.04 27.29 21.34
C ARG A 17 -3.76 26.84 20.63
N ILE A 18 -2.90 26.07 21.30
CA ILE A 18 -1.67 25.57 20.69
C ILE A 18 -1.98 24.65 19.50
N MET A 19 -2.91 23.69 19.70
CA MET A 19 -3.29 22.76 18.64
C MET A 19 -3.99 23.46 17.47
N LEU A 20 -4.82 24.47 17.76
CA LEU A 20 -5.46 25.28 16.73
C LEU A 20 -4.44 26.11 15.93
N GLU A 21 -3.42 26.66 16.59
CA GLU A 21 -2.35 27.40 15.93
C GLU A 21 -1.58 26.48 14.98
N ALA A 22 -1.12 25.32 15.45
CA ALA A 22 -0.43 24.32 14.63
C ALA A 22 -1.26 23.91 13.40
N ARG A 23 -2.57 23.64 13.60
CA ARG A 23 -3.49 23.33 12.51
C ARG A 23 -3.60 24.48 11.49
N ASN A 24 -3.65 25.72 11.96
CA ASN A 24 -3.74 26.89 11.09
C ASN A 24 -2.44 27.12 10.30
N GLU A 25 -1.28 26.93 10.93
CA GLU A 25 0.02 27.02 10.27
C GLU A 25 0.16 25.96 9.17
N LEU A 26 -0.20 24.71 9.48
CA LEU A 26 -0.26 23.62 8.50
C LEU A 26 -1.22 23.92 7.35
N PHE A 27 -2.41 24.47 7.64
CA PHE A 27 -3.38 24.85 6.61
C PHE A 27 -2.86 25.96 5.69
N LEU A 28 -2.13 26.94 6.24
CA LEU A 28 -1.55 28.04 5.48
C LEU A 28 -0.39 27.58 4.59
N ALA A 29 0.45 26.67 5.09
CA ALA A 29 1.56 26.08 4.36
C ALA A 29 1.07 25.12 3.27
N MET A 30 0.12 24.24 3.60
CA MET A 30 -0.32 23.12 2.75
C MET A 30 -1.83 23.14 2.54
N ARG A 31 -2.31 24.09 1.73
CA ARG A 31 -3.76 24.34 1.53
C ARG A 31 -4.57 23.13 1.04
N PHE A 32 -3.96 22.24 0.25
CA PHE A 32 -4.59 21.01 -0.26
C PHE A 32 -4.89 19.99 0.87
N LEU A 33 -4.20 20.07 2.02
CA LEU A 33 -4.53 19.26 3.19
C LEU A 33 -5.73 19.80 3.99
N GLY A 34 -6.35 20.91 3.57
CA GLY A 34 -7.38 21.58 4.36
C GLY A 34 -8.53 20.66 4.77
N ARG A 35 -9.02 19.82 3.85
CA ARG A 35 -10.10 18.86 4.16
C ARG A 35 -9.64 17.78 5.14
N ALA A 36 -8.41 17.29 5.00
CA ALA A 36 -7.85 16.29 5.91
C ALA A 36 -7.68 16.88 7.33
N LEU A 37 -7.15 18.11 7.43
CA LEU A 37 -7.01 18.83 8.70
C LEU A 37 -8.36 19.11 9.36
N ASP A 38 -9.39 19.46 8.59
CA ASP A 38 -10.75 19.67 9.10
C ASP A 38 -11.44 18.38 9.56
N SER A 39 -11.07 17.25 8.96
CA SER A 39 -11.60 15.92 9.29
C SER A 39 -11.02 15.35 10.59
N LEU A 40 -9.94 15.95 11.13
CA LEU A 40 -9.28 15.50 12.36
C LEU A 40 -9.14 16.65 13.38
N PRO A 41 -10.24 17.08 14.04
CA PRO A 41 -10.21 18.10 15.07
C PRO A 41 -9.47 17.61 16.34
N PRO A 42 -8.68 18.48 17.00
CA PRO A 42 -8.02 18.15 18.25
C PRO A 42 -8.98 18.17 19.44
N GLU A 43 -8.83 17.20 20.34
CA GLU A 43 -9.57 17.12 21.60
C GLU A 43 -8.63 16.77 22.75
N MET A 44 -8.75 17.51 23.85
CA MET A 44 -7.96 17.25 25.06
C MET A 44 -8.41 15.91 25.68
N ASP A 45 -7.47 14.97 25.80
CA ASP A 45 -7.70 13.70 26.47
C ASP A 45 -6.58 13.42 27.50
N LEU A 46 -6.99 13.15 28.74
CA LEU A 46 -6.08 12.83 29.84
C LEU A 46 -5.82 11.31 29.97
N SER A 47 -6.50 10.48 29.15
CA SER A 47 -6.28 9.03 29.08
C SER A 47 -4.95 8.68 28.40
N THR A 48 -4.49 9.52 27.47
CA THR A 48 -3.19 9.42 26.82
C THR A 48 -2.11 10.22 27.54
N GLN A 49 -0.85 9.80 27.39
CA GLN A 49 0.33 10.55 27.83
C GLN A 49 0.97 11.37 26.71
N ALA A 50 0.52 11.21 25.46
CA ALA A 50 1.07 11.84 24.27
C ALA A 50 -0.05 12.40 23.37
N VAL A 51 0.20 12.47 22.06
CA VAL A 51 -0.83 12.70 21.03
C VAL A 51 -1.16 11.36 20.39
N GLY A 52 -2.43 11.10 20.08
CA GLY A 52 -2.86 9.90 19.37
C GLY A 52 -4.16 10.15 18.60
N THR A 53 -4.54 9.25 17.71
CA THR A 53 -5.71 9.44 16.84
C THR A 53 -6.55 8.17 16.71
N ASP A 54 -7.87 8.34 16.73
CA ASP A 54 -8.88 7.32 16.41
C ASP A 54 -9.49 7.55 15.00
N ALA A 55 -8.81 8.32 14.15
CA ALA A 55 -9.25 8.80 12.84
C ALA A 55 -10.47 9.76 12.86
N ARG A 56 -11.07 10.02 14.02
CA ARG A 56 -12.16 11.00 14.17
C ARG A 56 -11.70 12.25 14.89
N THR A 57 -10.80 12.07 15.84
CA THR A 57 -10.32 13.08 16.78
C THR A 57 -8.84 12.88 17.02
N LEU A 58 -8.11 14.00 17.08
CA LEU A 58 -6.72 14.01 17.50
C LEU A 58 -6.67 14.23 19.02
N HIS A 59 -6.57 13.12 19.74
CA HIS A 59 -6.48 13.10 21.20
C HIS A 59 -5.13 13.61 21.64
N TYR A 60 -5.09 14.58 22.55
CA TYR A 60 -3.83 15.13 23.03
C TYR A 60 -3.80 15.32 24.55
N ASN A 61 -2.65 14.98 25.14
CA ASN A 61 -2.35 15.37 26.51
C ASN A 61 -1.80 16.81 26.55
N PRO A 62 -2.42 17.74 27.32
CA PRO A 62 -2.03 19.15 27.32
C PRO A 62 -0.62 19.38 27.89
N ASN A 63 -0.14 18.54 28.81
CA ASN A 63 1.22 18.65 29.33
C ASN A 63 2.25 18.25 28.29
N PHE A 64 1.98 17.18 27.52
CA PHE A 64 2.85 16.71 26.46
C PHE A 64 2.96 17.77 25.34
N VAL A 65 1.82 18.25 24.84
CA VAL A 65 1.77 19.30 23.81
C VAL A 65 2.50 20.55 24.27
N PHE A 66 2.34 20.95 25.53
CA PHE A 66 3.05 22.09 26.10
C PHE A 66 4.57 21.91 26.09
N GLN A 67 5.07 20.76 26.54
CA GLN A 67 6.50 20.48 26.54
C GLN A 67 7.06 20.44 25.11
N LEU A 68 6.34 19.79 24.20
CA LEU A 68 6.75 19.68 22.80
C LEU A 68 6.80 21.06 22.13
N PHE A 69 5.78 21.88 22.33
CA PHE A 69 5.71 23.23 21.78
C PHE A 69 6.82 24.16 22.31
N LEU A 70 7.13 24.06 23.62
CA LEU A 70 8.25 24.80 24.21
C LEU A 70 9.61 24.34 23.67
N GLU A 71 9.76 23.06 23.37
CA GLU A 71 10.97 22.52 22.78
C GLU A 71 11.14 23.02 21.34
N SER A 72 10.09 22.91 20.52
CA SER A 72 10.03 23.41 19.16
C SER A 72 8.59 23.32 18.62
N PRO A 73 7.97 24.44 18.17
CA PRO A 73 6.68 24.41 17.50
C PRO A 73 6.65 23.47 16.29
N GLN A 74 7.73 23.44 15.50
CA GLN A 74 7.87 22.58 14.32
C GLN A 74 7.70 21.09 14.64
N LYS A 75 8.13 20.65 15.85
CA LYS A 75 7.91 19.25 16.28
C LYS A 75 6.44 18.93 16.46
N LEU A 76 5.64 19.89 16.93
CA LEU A 76 4.21 19.73 17.07
C LEU A 76 3.52 19.72 15.71
N ASP A 77 3.89 20.62 14.80
CA ASP A 77 3.33 20.66 13.44
C ASP A 77 3.60 19.36 12.69
N ARG A 78 4.83 18.86 12.79
CA ARG A 78 5.23 17.58 12.22
C ARG A 78 4.43 16.41 12.84
N LEU A 79 4.26 16.40 14.16
CA LEU A 79 3.47 15.36 14.85
C LEU A 79 1.99 15.39 14.45
N TYR A 80 1.41 16.57 14.29
CA TYR A 80 0.04 16.70 13.79
C TYR A 80 -0.06 16.11 12.38
N LEU A 81 0.88 16.48 11.49
CA LEU A 81 0.89 15.96 10.13
C LEU A 81 1.14 14.44 10.10
N HIS A 82 1.98 13.91 10.99
CA HIS A 82 2.19 12.47 11.19
C HIS A 82 0.86 11.76 11.48
N SER A 83 0.06 12.26 12.42
CA SER A 83 -1.28 11.72 12.71
C SER A 83 -2.25 11.84 11.52
N ILE A 84 -2.17 12.90 10.73
CA ILE A 84 -2.95 13.04 9.48
C ILE A 84 -2.54 11.97 8.47
N LEU A 85 -1.25 11.68 8.33
CA LEU A 85 -0.76 10.63 7.43
C LEU A 85 -1.26 9.24 7.86
N HIS A 86 -1.32 8.92 9.16
CA HIS A 86 -1.94 7.66 9.61
C HIS A 86 -3.39 7.53 9.14
N CYS A 87 -4.14 8.64 9.15
CA CYS A 87 -5.52 8.66 8.70
C CYS A 87 -5.63 8.53 7.17
N LEU A 88 -4.83 9.28 6.41
CA LEU A 88 -4.78 9.22 4.94
C LEU A 88 -4.36 7.83 4.43
N PHE A 89 -3.39 7.21 5.10
CA PHE A 89 -2.91 5.87 4.80
C PHE A 89 -3.78 4.75 5.41
N ARG A 90 -4.80 5.13 6.19
CA ARG A 90 -5.77 4.23 6.82
C ARG A 90 -5.14 3.17 7.74
N HIS A 91 -4.04 3.51 8.40
CA HIS A 91 -3.26 2.58 9.22
C HIS A 91 -4.06 1.95 10.38
N MET A 92 -4.91 2.74 11.04
CA MET A 92 -5.73 2.26 12.16
C MET A 92 -6.79 1.23 11.76
N PHE A 93 -7.29 1.28 10.52
CA PHE A 93 -8.36 0.40 10.05
C PHE A 93 -7.88 -0.98 9.62
N LYS A 94 -6.57 -1.14 9.39
CA LYS A 94 -5.94 -2.42 9.04
C LYS A 94 -5.22 -3.08 10.23
N SER A 95 -5.14 -2.39 11.37
CA SER A 95 -4.30 -2.84 12.49
C SER A 95 -4.78 -4.14 13.16
N ASP A 96 -6.01 -4.58 12.91
CA ASP A 96 -6.54 -5.89 13.31
C ASP A 96 -6.14 -7.03 12.36
N GLU A 97 -5.68 -6.74 11.14
CA GLU A 97 -5.21 -7.75 10.19
C GLU A 97 -3.82 -8.31 10.55
N TYR A 98 -3.04 -7.58 11.36
CA TYR A 98 -1.64 -7.90 11.66
C TYR A 98 -1.46 -8.52 13.06
N PRO A 99 -0.89 -9.74 13.18
CA PRO A 99 -0.69 -10.40 14.47
C PRO A 99 0.26 -9.66 15.43
N ASP A 100 1.35 -9.08 14.91
CA ASP A 100 2.33 -8.34 15.71
C ASP A 100 2.01 -6.84 15.70
N LYS A 101 1.13 -6.44 16.62
CA LYS A 101 0.62 -5.08 16.77
C LYS A 101 1.74 -4.03 16.90
N ALA A 102 2.76 -4.30 17.70
CA ALA A 102 3.87 -3.38 17.92
C ALA A 102 4.74 -3.22 16.66
N LEU A 103 4.88 -4.29 15.88
CA LEU A 103 5.59 -4.23 14.62
C LEU A 103 4.81 -3.48 13.53
N TRP A 104 3.47 -3.61 13.52
CA TRP A 104 2.60 -2.84 12.63
C TRP A 104 2.70 -1.35 12.92
N ASP A 105 2.55 -0.97 14.19
CA ASP A 105 2.69 0.42 14.66
C ASP A 105 4.04 1.02 14.21
N LEU A 106 5.15 0.32 14.46
CA LEU A 106 6.48 0.77 14.02
C LEU A 106 6.59 0.91 12.50
N SER A 107 5.98 0.00 11.74
CA SER A 107 6.02 0.03 10.28
C SER A 107 5.24 1.22 9.71
N CYS A 108 4.09 1.53 10.32
CA CYS A 108 3.27 2.70 10.01
C CYS A 108 4.03 4.01 10.28
N ASP A 109 4.71 4.10 11.43
CA ASP A 109 5.49 5.28 11.80
C ASP A 109 6.68 5.49 10.86
N ILE A 110 7.38 4.42 10.48
CA ILE A 110 8.48 4.49 9.50
C ILE A 110 7.96 4.99 8.15
N GLN A 111 6.82 4.49 7.67
CA GLN A 111 6.20 5.00 6.44
C GLN A 111 5.90 6.50 6.58
N ALA A 112 5.17 6.91 7.62
CA ALA A 112 4.75 8.30 7.83
C ALA A 112 5.97 9.23 7.89
N GLU A 113 6.97 8.90 8.71
CA GLU A 113 8.20 9.69 8.83
C GLU A 113 8.99 9.73 7.52
N SER A 114 9.03 8.62 6.76
CA SER A 114 9.74 8.60 5.48
C SER A 114 9.12 9.55 4.46
N VAL A 115 7.79 9.69 4.47
CA VAL A 115 7.08 10.63 3.60
C VAL A 115 7.33 12.07 4.06
N LEU A 116 7.22 12.33 5.37
CA LEU A 116 7.51 13.65 5.94
C LEU A 116 8.93 14.13 5.64
N ASP A 117 9.93 13.25 5.69
CA ASP A 117 11.33 13.60 5.38
C ASP A 117 11.59 13.84 3.89
N THR A 118 10.64 13.50 3.01
CA THR A 118 10.73 13.86 1.59
C THR A 118 10.06 15.19 1.25
N MET A 119 9.31 15.79 2.19
CA MET A 119 8.64 17.07 1.96
C MET A 119 9.62 18.23 2.18
N ASP A 120 9.68 19.16 1.23
CA ASP A 120 10.49 20.37 1.31
C ASP A 120 9.69 21.52 1.93
N VAL A 121 9.27 21.35 3.19
CA VAL A 121 8.41 22.30 3.92
C VAL A 121 9.07 22.74 5.22
N ASP A 122 9.46 24.01 5.28
CA ASP A 122 10.18 24.63 6.42
C ASP A 122 9.53 24.36 7.78
N LEU A 123 8.19 24.28 7.82
CA LEU A 123 7.41 24.10 9.04
C LEU A 123 7.68 22.74 9.73
N ILE A 124 8.05 21.71 8.97
CA ILE A 124 8.25 20.34 9.47
C ILE A 124 9.68 19.85 9.30
N LEU A 125 10.58 20.72 8.81
CA LEU A 125 11.98 20.39 8.58
C LEU A 125 12.66 19.97 9.89
N ARG A 126 13.38 18.85 9.80
CA ARG A 126 14.18 18.29 10.89
C ARG A 126 15.61 18.07 10.40
N PRO A 127 16.63 18.24 11.26
CA PRO A 127 17.99 17.81 10.94
C PRO A 127 18.04 16.30 10.63
N ALA A 128 18.69 15.93 9.53
CA ALA A 128 18.89 14.53 9.16
C ALA A 128 19.85 13.83 10.14
N TYR A 129 19.51 12.62 10.57
CA TYR A 129 20.34 11.78 11.44
C TYR A 129 20.81 10.52 10.70
N PRO A 130 22.10 10.15 10.77
CA PRO A 130 22.67 9.05 9.99
C PRO A 130 21.94 7.71 10.15
N PHE A 131 21.47 7.40 11.36
CA PHE A 131 20.73 6.15 11.63
C PHE A 131 19.46 6.05 10.80
N ARG A 132 18.71 7.14 10.68
CA ARG A 132 17.46 7.18 9.93
C ARG A 132 17.69 7.01 8.43
N GLU A 133 18.68 7.73 7.88
CA GLU A 133 19.05 7.63 6.47
C GLU A 133 19.49 6.20 6.11
N GLU A 134 20.32 5.57 6.94
CA GLU A 134 20.76 4.19 6.75
C GLU A 134 19.57 3.22 6.66
N TRP A 135 18.59 3.37 7.54
CA TRP A 135 17.38 2.54 7.52
C TRP A 135 16.51 2.80 6.31
N TYR A 136 16.38 4.05 5.86
CA TYR A 136 15.66 4.35 4.62
C TYR A 136 16.34 3.74 3.40
N GLU A 137 17.66 3.80 3.28
CA GLU A 137 18.39 3.17 2.18
C GLU A 137 18.19 1.65 2.19
N ARG A 138 18.32 1.03 3.36
CA ARG A 138 18.12 -0.42 3.53
C ARG A 138 16.72 -0.86 3.15
N LEU A 139 15.69 -0.17 3.65
CA LEU A 139 14.30 -0.51 3.35
C LEU A 139 13.94 -0.21 1.88
N LYS A 140 14.46 0.87 1.29
CA LYS A 140 14.24 1.17 -0.14
C LYS A 140 14.89 0.16 -1.07
N ALA A 141 16.05 -0.40 -0.70
CA ALA A 141 16.71 -1.44 -1.49
C ALA A 141 15.84 -2.71 -1.64
N GLU A 142 15.10 -3.07 -0.59
CA GLU A 142 14.26 -4.28 -0.57
C GLU A 142 12.83 -4.00 -1.03
N CYS A 143 12.21 -2.93 -0.50
CA CYS A 143 10.80 -2.64 -0.73
C CYS A 143 10.55 -1.77 -1.96
N LYS A 144 11.53 -1.05 -2.53
CA LYS A 144 11.37 -0.01 -3.57
C LYS A 144 10.51 1.20 -3.14
N VAL A 145 9.27 0.97 -2.67
CA VAL A 145 8.34 1.95 -2.11
C VAL A 145 8.07 1.56 -0.65
N LEU A 146 8.17 2.54 0.26
CA LEU A 146 8.06 2.35 1.70
C LEU A 146 6.60 2.41 2.17
N THR A 147 5.84 1.34 1.95
CA THR A 147 4.51 1.19 2.56
C THR A 147 4.60 0.34 3.84
N ALA A 148 3.68 0.56 4.78
CA ALA A 148 3.64 -0.07 6.09
C ALA A 148 3.53 -1.59 5.96
N GLU A 149 2.75 -2.07 4.98
CA GLU A 149 2.59 -3.49 4.67
C GLU A 149 3.93 -4.12 4.26
N ARG A 150 4.69 -3.44 3.39
CA ARG A 150 5.98 -3.93 2.89
C ARG A 150 7.06 -3.87 3.97
N ILE A 151 7.06 -2.82 4.78
CA ILE A 151 7.97 -2.66 5.92
C ILE A 151 7.68 -3.73 6.98
N TYR A 152 6.40 -3.95 7.30
CA TYR A 152 5.97 -4.99 8.24
C TYR A 152 6.41 -6.38 7.79
N HIS A 153 6.20 -6.69 6.51
CA HIS A 153 6.64 -7.95 5.93
C HIS A 153 8.17 -8.10 5.99
N TYR A 154 8.92 -7.04 5.66
CA TYR A 154 10.38 -7.04 5.76
C TYR A 154 10.85 -7.40 7.17
N PHE A 155 10.32 -6.75 8.21
CA PHE A 155 10.69 -7.04 9.59
C PHE A 155 10.14 -8.37 10.11
N SER A 156 9.03 -8.87 9.56
CA SER A 156 8.51 -10.20 9.89
C SER A 156 9.48 -11.30 9.47
N MET A 157 10.14 -11.13 8.31
CA MET A 157 11.14 -12.05 7.78
C MET A 157 12.54 -11.80 8.38
N ASN A 158 12.89 -10.53 8.60
CA ASN A 158 14.18 -10.09 9.12
C ASN A 158 13.99 -9.39 10.48
N LYS A 159 13.64 -10.17 11.50
CA LYS A 159 13.40 -9.60 12.83
C LYS A 159 14.66 -8.91 13.34
N PRO A 160 14.60 -7.59 13.64
CA PRO A 160 15.73 -6.90 14.24
C PRO A 160 16.01 -7.48 15.62
N ASP A 161 17.27 -7.40 16.06
CA ASP A 161 17.59 -7.66 17.45
C ASP A 161 16.91 -6.64 18.38
N LEU A 162 16.81 -6.97 19.67
CA LEU A 162 16.07 -6.16 20.64
C LEU A 162 16.61 -4.73 20.76
N ASP A 163 17.93 -4.55 20.67
CA ASP A 163 18.57 -3.23 20.80
C ASP A 163 18.24 -2.39 19.55
N THR A 164 18.38 -2.97 18.37
CA THR A 164 18.00 -2.35 17.10
C THR A 164 16.51 -1.99 17.08
N GLN A 165 15.63 -2.89 17.52
CA GLN A 165 14.19 -2.61 17.60
C GLN A 165 13.90 -1.42 18.52
N GLN A 166 14.55 -1.36 19.68
CA GLN A 166 14.38 -0.24 20.61
C GLN A 166 14.88 1.09 20.01
N MET A 167 16.00 1.07 19.27
CA MET A 167 16.49 2.26 18.56
C MET A 167 15.53 2.72 17.47
N LEU A 168 14.95 1.79 16.71
CA LEU A 168 13.93 2.09 15.71
C LEU A 168 12.69 2.72 16.36
N ILE A 169 12.20 2.15 17.46
CA ILE A 169 11.05 2.71 18.21
C ILE A 169 11.36 4.13 18.69
N MET A 170 12.52 4.37 19.30
CA MET A 170 12.89 5.72 19.76
C MET A 170 12.99 6.72 18.61
N GLU A 171 13.46 6.29 17.44
CA GLU A 171 13.64 7.17 16.30
C GLU A 171 12.32 7.48 15.58
N PHE A 172 11.44 6.50 15.41
CA PHE A 172 10.26 6.60 14.55
C PHE A 172 8.93 6.76 15.29
N CYS A 173 8.77 6.20 16.50
CA CYS A 173 7.53 6.33 17.25
C CYS A 173 7.39 7.75 17.83
N LYS A 174 6.31 8.45 17.43
CA LYS A 174 6.05 9.86 17.82
C LYS A 174 4.67 10.09 18.40
N ASP A 175 3.71 9.23 18.11
CA ASP A 175 2.34 9.29 18.61
C ASP A 175 1.96 8.01 19.40
N ASP A 176 0.73 7.99 19.90
CA ASP A 176 0.17 6.93 20.73
C ASP A 176 -0.91 6.15 19.96
N HIS A 177 -0.62 4.89 19.68
CA HIS A 177 -1.49 3.98 18.92
C HIS A 177 -2.51 3.23 19.78
N GLN A 178 -2.74 3.62 21.04
CA GLN A 178 -3.69 2.93 21.92
C GLN A 178 -5.14 2.98 21.40
N PHE A 179 -5.47 3.98 20.59
CA PHE A 179 -6.82 4.21 20.06
C PHE A 179 -7.15 3.35 18.84
N TRP A 180 -6.18 2.62 18.28
CA TRP A 180 -6.38 1.82 17.08
C TRP A 180 -7.15 0.54 17.36
N LYS A 181 -7.96 0.11 16.40
CA LYS A 181 -8.75 -1.12 16.52
C LYS A 181 -7.82 -2.32 16.58
N ARG A 182 -7.72 -2.96 17.73
CA ARG A 182 -6.92 -4.17 17.91
C ARG A 182 -7.82 -5.39 17.77
N MET A 183 -7.29 -6.49 17.22
CA MET A 183 -7.91 -7.82 17.36
C MET A 183 -8.34 -8.03 18.82
N GLU A 184 -9.61 -8.36 19.02
CA GLU A 184 -10.12 -8.77 20.32
C GLU A 184 -9.31 -10.00 20.77
N ASP A 185 -8.61 -9.88 21.89
CA ASP A 185 -8.16 -11.06 22.60
C ASP A 185 -9.40 -11.73 23.20
N GLU A 186 -10.08 -12.60 22.44
CA GLU A 186 -10.97 -13.61 23.02
C GLU A 186 -10.15 -14.62 23.84
N LYS A 187 -9.60 -14.19 24.98
CA LYS A 187 -9.04 -15.02 26.05
C LYS A 187 -9.26 -14.26 27.37
N LYS A 188 -10.19 -14.57 28.27
CA LYS A 188 -10.97 -15.79 28.55
C LYS A 188 -12.26 -15.38 29.28
N LYS A 189 -13.44 -15.48 28.65
CA LYS A 189 -14.66 -15.77 29.42
C LYS A 189 -14.69 -17.28 29.64
N ASN A 190 -14.08 -17.73 30.73
CA ASN A 190 -14.26 -19.10 31.20
C ASN A 190 -15.73 -19.21 31.67
N PRO A 191 -16.59 -20.07 31.08
CA PRO A 191 -18.00 -20.17 31.49
C PRO A 191 -18.19 -20.71 32.92
N ASP A 192 -17.11 -21.21 33.55
CA ASP A 192 -17.10 -21.87 34.86
C ASP A 192 -16.32 -21.11 35.96
N ALA A 193 -16.06 -19.80 35.80
CA ALA A 193 -15.56 -18.99 36.91
C ALA A 193 -16.73 -18.53 37.79
N PRO A 194 -16.73 -18.80 39.12
CA PRO A 194 -17.83 -18.39 39.99
C PRO A 194 -17.95 -16.87 40.01
N GLU A 195 -19.18 -16.38 39.86
CA GLU A 195 -19.50 -14.95 39.90
C GLU A 195 -18.91 -14.30 41.17
N PRO A 196 -18.30 -13.11 41.06
CA PRO A 196 -17.91 -12.36 42.24
C PRO A 196 -19.16 -12.02 43.07
N PRO A 197 -19.08 -12.07 44.41
CA PRO A 197 -20.26 -11.87 45.24
C PRO A 197 -20.85 -10.48 45.03
N LEU A 198 -22.18 -10.44 44.88
CA LEU A 198 -22.98 -9.22 44.91
C LEU A 198 -22.59 -8.37 46.14
N PRO A 199 -22.48 -7.03 46.01
CA PRO A 199 -22.24 -6.18 47.17
C PRO A 199 -23.40 -6.32 48.16
N GLU A 200 -23.08 -6.59 49.43
CA GLU A 200 -24.05 -6.58 50.53
C GLU A 200 -24.75 -5.22 50.61
N GLU A 201 -26.08 -5.23 50.72
CA GLU A 201 -26.89 -4.03 50.91
C GLU A 201 -26.44 -3.25 52.15
N PRO A 202 -26.36 -1.90 52.11
CA PRO A 202 -26.05 -1.13 53.30
C PRO A 202 -27.24 -1.16 54.27
N ILE A 203 -26.96 -1.58 55.50
CA ILE A 203 -27.86 -1.52 56.65
C ILE A 203 -28.33 -0.06 56.85
N PRO A 204 -29.63 0.23 57.02
CA PRO A 204 -30.11 1.59 57.18
C PRO A 204 -29.82 2.09 58.61
N SER A 205 -29.23 3.28 58.72
CA SER A 205 -29.26 4.07 59.96
C SER A 205 -29.83 5.47 59.66
N PRO A 206 -30.66 6.03 60.55
CA PRO A 206 -31.55 7.14 60.24
C PRO A 206 -30.98 8.52 60.64
N ASN A 207 -31.46 9.57 59.95
CA ASN A 207 -31.29 11.01 60.21
C ASN A 207 -29.87 11.59 59.94
N ASP A 208 -29.68 12.77 59.33
CA ASP A 208 -30.53 13.89 58.92
C ASP A 208 -29.90 14.53 57.66
N GLY A 209 -30.72 15.17 56.82
CA GLY A 209 -30.38 15.56 55.44
C GLY A 209 -29.41 16.73 55.27
N GLU A 210 -28.83 16.79 54.07
CA GLU A 210 -28.71 17.99 53.23
C GLU A 210 -28.13 17.56 51.86
N GLU A 211 -28.76 18.04 50.78
CA GLU A 211 -28.41 17.77 49.39
C GLU A 211 -27.00 18.27 49.04
N GLY A 212 -26.24 17.42 48.34
CA GLY A 212 -24.95 17.76 47.77
C GLY A 212 -24.61 16.80 46.64
N ASP A 213 -25.05 17.15 45.43
CA ASP A 213 -24.75 16.46 44.17
C ASP A 213 -23.23 16.31 43.97
N LYS A 214 -22.76 15.06 43.92
CA LYS A 214 -21.39 14.70 43.52
C LYS A 214 -21.50 13.81 42.30
N THR A 215 -21.25 14.44 41.15
CA THR A 215 -21.12 13.81 39.85
C THR A 215 -19.90 12.90 39.84
N GLU A 216 -20.13 11.58 39.82
CA GLU A 216 -19.11 10.59 39.48
C GLU A 216 -18.84 10.65 37.97
N GLN A 217 -17.64 11.10 37.58
CA GLN A 217 -17.15 11.01 36.21
C GLN A 217 -16.84 9.55 35.87
N LYS A 218 -17.79 8.88 35.20
CA LYS A 218 -17.54 7.66 34.44
C LYS A 218 -16.84 8.01 33.13
N THR A 219 -15.65 7.46 32.94
CA THR A 219 -14.86 7.50 31.71
C THR A 219 -15.60 6.76 30.59
N ASN A 220 -16.19 7.51 29.66
CA ASN A 220 -16.80 6.99 28.43
C ASN A 220 -15.75 6.93 27.31
N ALA A 221 -15.00 5.83 27.20
CA ALA A 221 -14.54 5.42 25.88
C ALA A 221 -15.79 4.93 25.14
N LYS A 222 -16.33 5.75 24.23
CA LYS A 222 -17.45 5.33 23.38
C LYS A 222 -16.95 4.17 22.53
N VAL A 223 -17.47 2.97 22.77
CA VAL A 223 -17.33 1.84 21.84
C VAL A 223 -17.94 2.28 20.52
N ILE A 224 -17.09 2.53 19.53
CA ILE A 224 -17.50 2.91 18.17
C ILE A 224 -18.11 1.66 17.54
N SER A 225 -19.28 1.80 16.89
CA SER A 225 -19.88 0.67 16.18
C SER A 225 -19.05 0.31 14.94
N GLU A 226 -19.01 -0.96 14.55
CA GLU A 226 -18.27 -1.39 13.34
C GLU A 226 -18.73 -0.63 12.09
N GLU A 227 -20.03 -0.35 11.98
CA GLU A 227 -20.61 0.44 10.89
C GLU A 227 -20.09 1.89 10.85
N ASP A 228 -19.84 2.50 12.00
CA ASP A 228 -19.29 3.85 12.08
C ASP A 228 -17.80 3.88 11.71
N MET A 229 -17.05 2.82 12.03
CA MET A 229 -15.65 2.68 11.64
C MET A 229 -15.48 2.47 10.13
N ASP A 230 -16.34 1.65 9.52
CA ASP A 230 -16.32 1.44 8.08
C ASP A 230 -16.62 2.73 7.32
N ARG A 231 -17.64 3.49 7.75
CA ARG A 231 -17.94 4.82 7.18
C ARG A 231 -16.76 5.79 7.31
N LEU A 232 -16.12 5.81 8.48
CA LEU A 232 -14.96 6.67 8.72
C LEU A 232 -13.77 6.27 7.82
N SER A 233 -13.56 4.98 7.60
CA SER A 233 -12.56 4.46 6.66
C SER A 233 -12.84 4.90 5.21
N GLU A 234 -14.11 4.89 4.81
CA GLU A 234 -14.53 5.40 3.49
C GLU A 234 -14.33 6.92 3.36
N ASP A 235 -14.68 7.70 4.38
CA ASP A 235 -14.47 9.16 4.38
C ASP A 235 -12.98 9.51 4.21
N TRP A 236 -12.10 8.79 4.90
CA TRP A 236 -10.64 8.97 4.78
C TRP A 236 -10.09 8.50 3.44
N ARG A 237 -10.65 7.44 2.86
CA ARG A 237 -10.34 7.02 1.48
C ARG A 237 -10.70 8.14 0.50
N ASP A 238 -11.90 8.71 0.61
CA ASP A 238 -12.35 9.80 -0.25
C ASP A 238 -11.48 11.07 -0.08
N ASN A 239 -11.02 11.33 1.15
CA ASN A 239 -10.05 12.39 1.42
C ASN A 239 -8.71 12.13 0.71
N ALA A 240 -8.20 10.91 0.78
CA ALA A 240 -6.92 10.52 0.16
C ALA A 240 -6.98 10.57 -1.38
N GLU A 241 -8.05 10.07 -2.00
CA GLU A 241 -8.23 10.10 -3.47
C GLU A 241 -8.35 11.53 -4.00
N ARG A 242 -9.07 12.38 -3.27
CA ARG A 242 -9.20 13.78 -3.62
C ARG A 242 -7.87 14.51 -3.48
N LEU A 243 -7.13 14.25 -2.40
CA LEU A 243 -5.81 14.81 -2.21
C LEU A 243 -4.89 14.43 -3.37
N GLU A 244 -4.84 13.15 -3.75
CA GLU A 244 -4.09 12.68 -4.92
C GLU A 244 -4.45 13.44 -6.21
N THR A 245 -5.75 13.58 -6.50
CA THR A 245 -6.23 14.34 -7.67
C THR A 245 -5.81 15.82 -7.61
N GLU A 246 -5.88 16.44 -6.44
CA GLU A 246 -5.44 17.82 -6.24
C GLU A 246 -3.93 17.94 -6.50
N LEU A 247 -3.11 17.00 -5.99
CA LEU A 247 -1.66 16.96 -6.23
C LEU A 247 -1.31 16.81 -7.71
N GLU A 248 -2.03 15.96 -8.45
CA GLU A 248 -1.86 15.84 -9.91
C GLU A 248 -2.23 17.13 -10.66
N THR A 249 -3.26 17.84 -10.18
CA THR A 249 -3.77 19.06 -10.82
C THR A 249 -2.84 20.25 -10.61
N PHE A 250 -2.20 20.36 -9.44
CA PHE A 250 -1.27 21.46 -9.12
C PHE A 250 0.09 21.33 -9.83
N GLY A 251 0.34 20.23 -10.54
CA GLY A 251 1.51 20.07 -11.42
C GLY A 251 2.82 19.78 -10.67
N LYS A 252 3.95 19.92 -11.38
CA LYS A 252 5.27 19.49 -10.88
C LYS A 252 5.74 20.22 -9.62
N GLU A 253 5.37 21.48 -9.42
CA GLU A 253 5.83 22.28 -8.27
C GLU A 253 5.33 21.72 -6.93
N ALA A 254 4.03 21.41 -6.83
CA ALA A 254 3.46 20.78 -5.63
C ALA A 254 3.96 19.34 -5.43
N SER A 255 4.22 18.62 -6.53
CA SER A 255 4.79 17.27 -6.47
C SER A 255 6.26 17.25 -6.03
N GLU A 256 7.04 18.30 -6.31
CA GLU A 256 8.42 18.44 -5.82
C GLU A 256 8.42 18.82 -4.33
N GLU A 257 7.53 19.71 -3.89
CA GLU A 257 7.40 20.13 -2.49
C GLU A 257 6.95 19.00 -1.55
N LEU A 258 6.12 18.07 -2.02
CA LEU A 258 5.57 16.97 -1.19
C LEU A 258 6.31 15.65 -1.32
N GLY A 259 7.39 15.61 -2.10
CA GLY A 259 8.25 14.46 -2.26
C GLY A 259 7.50 13.18 -2.63
N SER A 260 7.61 12.16 -1.80
CA SER A 260 7.07 10.83 -2.04
C SER A 260 5.59 10.65 -1.69
N LEU A 261 4.90 11.67 -1.18
CA LEU A 261 3.50 11.56 -0.77
C LEU A 261 2.59 11.11 -1.92
N SER A 262 2.74 11.71 -3.11
CA SER A 262 1.97 11.34 -4.30
C SER A 262 2.24 9.90 -4.73
N LEU A 263 3.50 9.46 -4.64
CA LEU A 263 3.89 8.08 -4.96
C LEU A 263 3.29 7.07 -3.97
N VAL A 264 3.30 7.38 -2.66
CA VAL A 264 2.74 6.48 -1.64
C VAL A 264 1.21 6.45 -1.75
N LEU A 265 0.55 7.60 -1.92
CA LEU A 265 -0.90 7.67 -2.14
C LEU A 265 -1.29 6.90 -3.41
N SER A 266 -0.59 7.08 -4.53
CA SER A 266 -0.90 6.33 -5.77
C SER A 266 -0.66 4.83 -5.67
N VAL A 267 0.14 4.35 -4.70
CA VAL A 267 0.31 2.92 -4.43
C VAL A 267 -0.76 2.40 -3.46
N GLN A 268 -1.21 3.20 -2.50
CA GLN A 268 -2.21 2.79 -1.50
C GLN A 268 -3.66 3.00 -1.96
N ASN A 269 -3.93 4.12 -2.64
CA ASN A 269 -5.20 4.44 -3.28
C ASN A 269 -5.37 3.76 -4.64
N ARG A 270 -4.40 2.94 -5.04
CA ARG A 270 -4.39 2.17 -6.28
C ARG A 270 -5.61 1.25 -6.31
N LYS A 271 -6.75 1.84 -6.65
CA LYS A 271 -7.94 1.17 -7.12
C LYS A 271 -7.51 0.49 -8.39
N GLU A 272 -7.63 -0.83 -8.41
CA GLU A 272 -7.92 -1.54 -9.65
C GLU A 272 -6.95 -1.16 -10.77
N THR A 273 -5.68 -1.57 -10.67
CA THR A 273 -4.72 -1.27 -11.74
C THR A 273 -5.32 -1.81 -13.04
N ASP A 274 -5.58 -0.91 -14.00
CA ASP A 274 -6.05 -1.30 -15.31
C ASP A 274 -4.99 -2.23 -15.87
N PHE A 275 -5.43 -3.43 -16.23
CA PHE A 275 -4.61 -4.47 -16.81
C PHE A 275 -3.70 -3.95 -17.95
N ARG A 276 -4.16 -2.95 -18.71
CA ARG A 276 -3.37 -2.28 -19.77
C ARG A 276 -2.12 -1.59 -19.24
N GLU A 277 -2.20 -0.98 -18.06
CA GLU A 277 -1.05 -0.31 -17.44
C GLU A 277 -0.02 -1.34 -16.94
N PHE A 278 -0.51 -2.44 -16.36
CA PHE A 278 0.36 -3.53 -15.92
C PHE A 278 1.17 -4.14 -17.08
N LEU A 279 0.52 -4.46 -18.21
CA LEU A 279 1.23 -4.93 -19.40
C LEU A 279 2.23 -3.91 -19.93
N ARG A 280 1.88 -2.61 -19.90
CA ARG A 280 2.78 -1.56 -20.36
C ARG A 280 4.06 -1.50 -19.53
N ASN A 281 3.94 -1.67 -18.21
CA ASN A 281 5.08 -1.68 -17.29
C ASN A 281 5.95 -2.94 -17.45
N LEU A 282 5.37 -4.06 -17.91
CA LEU A 282 6.12 -5.27 -18.24
C LEU A 282 6.87 -5.16 -19.58
N MET A 283 6.34 -4.41 -20.56
CA MET A 283 6.94 -4.23 -21.89
C MET A 283 8.02 -3.12 -21.93
N VAL A 284 9.05 -3.22 -21.08
CA VAL A 284 10.10 -2.20 -20.96
C VAL A 284 11.00 -2.14 -22.20
N VAL A 285 11.34 -0.92 -22.62
CA VAL A 285 12.33 -0.65 -23.66
C VAL A 285 13.72 -0.79 -23.07
N ARG A 286 14.58 -1.63 -23.66
CA ARG A 286 16.01 -1.65 -23.36
C ARG A 286 16.81 -1.25 -24.59
N GLU A 287 17.96 -0.61 -24.36
CA GLU A 287 18.98 -0.40 -25.37
C GLU A 287 19.93 -1.59 -25.32
N GLU A 288 20.15 -2.24 -26.47
CA GLU A 288 21.18 -3.27 -26.59
C GLU A 288 22.40 -2.69 -27.32
N THR A 289 23.59 -3.10 -26.89
CA THR A 289 24.85 -2.84 -27.60
C THR A 289 24.97 -3.81 -28.78
N HIS A 290 24.29 -3.47 -29.87
CA HIS A 290 24.41 -4.17 -31.13
C HIS A 290 24.51 -3.17 -32.27
N ILE A 291 25.30 -3.53 -33.28
CA ILE A 291 25.57 -2.68 -34.45
C ILE A 291 24.27 -2.55 -35.25
N ASP A 292 23.80 -1.32 -35.44
CA ASP A 292 22.66 -1.03 -36.32
C ASP A 292 23.15 -0.68 -37.73
N PRO A 293 23.04 -1.58 -38.72
CA PRO A 293 23.51 -1.33 -40.08
C PRO A 293 22.69 -0.26 -40.83
N ASP A 294 21.51 0.11 -40.31
CA ASP A 294 20.63 1.13 -40.90
C ASP A 294 20.88 2.53 -40.32
N SER A 295 21.81 2.67 -39.35
CA SER A 295 22.08 3.92 -38.61
C SER A 295 23.59 4.17 -38.46
N PHE A 296 24.03 5.42 -38.64
CA PHE A 296 25.44 5.82 -38.56
C PHE A 296 25.63 7.14 -37.84
N ASP A 297 26.83 7.40 -37.32
CA ASP A 297 27.16 8.65 -36.64
C ASP A 297 27.32 9.81 -37.64
N TYR A 298 26.42 10.80 -37.54
CA TYR A 298 26.43 12.01 -38.36
C TYR A 298 27.61 12.93 -38.09
N ALA A 299 28.18 12.91 -36.88
CA ALA A 299 29.34 13.72 -36.53
C ALA A 299 30.59 13.25 -37.29
N TYR A 300 30.82 11.94 -37.32
CA TYR A 300 31.92 11.33 -38.07
C TYR A 300 31.76 11.50 -39.59
N TYR A 301 30.52 11.37 -40.08
CA TYR A 301 30.19 11.66 -41.47
C TYR A 301 30.51 13.10 -41.85
N ASN A 302 30.03 14.08 -41.07
CA ASN A 302 30.31 15.49 -41.33
C ASN A 302 31.81 15.80 -41.24
N TYR A 303 32.51 15.22 -40.27
CA TYR A 303 33.95 15.37 -40.14
C TYR A 303 34.71 14.88 -41.38
N GLY A 304 34.34 13.71 -41.92
CA GLY A 304 34.93 13.19 -43.16
C GLY A 304 34.71 14.11 -44.36
N MET A 305 33.49 14.65 -44.47
CA MET A 305 33.13 15.59 -45.53
C MET A 305 33.83 16.95 -45.40
N GLU A 306 33.99 17.49 -44.20
CA GLU A 306 34.69 18.76 -43.99
C GLU A 306 36.20 18.64 -44.22
N MET A 307 36.83 17.56 -43.75
CA MET A 307 38.28 17.39 -43.83
C MET A 307 38.77 16.91 -45.20
N TYR A 308 38.03 16.00 -45.85
CA TYR A 308 38.49 15.34 -47.07
C TYR A 308 37.62 15.67 -48.29
N GLY A 309 36.44 16.26 -48.11
CA GLY A 309 35.57 16.76 -49.18
C GLY A 309 34.81 15.68 -49.95
N ASN A 310 35.51 14.66 -50.44
CA ASN A 310 34.96 13.58 -51.27
C ASN A 310 35.00 12.20 -50.62
N MET A 311 35.32 12.13 -49.32
CA MET A 311 35.43 10.88 -48.58
C MET A 311 34.62 10.96 -47.28
N PRO A 312 33.35 10.50 -47.30
CA PRO A 312 32.58 10.37 -46.06
C PRO A 312 33.18 9.27 -45.20
N LEU A 313 33.33 9.54 -43.89
CA LEU A 313 33.67 8.54 -42.90
C LEU A 313 32.37 8.04 -42.28
N ILE A 314 32.10 6.74 -42.37
CA ILE A 314 30.87 6.14 -41.86
C ILE A 314 31.26 5.19 -40.74
N GLU A 315 30.79 5.49 -39.54
CA GLU A 315 30.88 4.62 -38.36
C GLU A 315 29.46 4.15 -38.03
N GLU A 316 29.29 2.84 -37.93
CA GLU A 316 28.00 2.21 -37.59
C GLU A 316 27.73 2.46 -36.10
N ASN A 317 26.47 2.77 -35.74
CA ASN A 317 26.14 2.98 -34.34
C ASN A 317 26.23 1.65 -33.57
N GLU A 318 26.98 1.63 -32.46
CA GLU A 318 27.21 0.44 -31.62
C GLU A 318 26.03 0.08 -30.70
N PHE A 319 24.94 0.83 -30.79
CA PHE A 319 23.73 0.62 -29.99
C PHE A 319 22.50 0.65 -30.87
N ARG A 320 21.53 -0.21 -30.54
CA ARG A 320 20.20 -0.23 -31.14
C ARG A 320 19.16 -0.20 -30.03
N GLU A 321 18.19 0.68 -30.16
CA GLU A 321 16.98 0.63 -29.33
C GLU A 321 16.14 -0.60 -29.75
N ALA A 322 16.29 -1.71 -29.03
CA ALA A 322 15.54 -2.94 -29.25
C ALA A 322 14.63 -3.21 -28.05
N ARG A 323 13.33 -2.97 -28.21
CA ARG A 323 12.38 -3.30 -27.13
C ARG A 323 12.13 -4.81 -27.14
N LYS A 324 12.70 -5.51 -26.17
CA LYS A 324 12.49 -6.94 -25.97
C LYS A 324 11.26 -7.15 -25.09
N ILE A 325 10.38 -8.05 -25.50
CA ILE A 325 9.28 -8.51 -24.66
C ILE A 325 9.86 -9.65 -23.81
N GLU A 326 9.84 -9.46 -22.50
CA GLU A 326 10.35 -10.43 -21.52
C GLU A 326 9.36 -11.59 -21.32
N ASP A 327 9.83 -12.71 -20.75
CA ASP A 327 9.01 -13.93 -20.62
C ASP A 327 7.89 -13.72 -19.57
N LEU A 328 6.68 -14.16 -19.92
CA LEU A 328 5.46 -14.00 -19.12
C LEU A 328 4.82 -15.35 -18.82
N VAL A 329 4.41 -15.57 -17.56
CA VAL A 329 3.63 -16.73 -17.17
C VAL A 329 2.19 -16.30 -16.86
N ILE A 330 1.22 -17.02 -17.40
CA ILE A 330 -0.21 -16.84 -17.14
C ILE A 330 -0.72 -18.15 -16.52
N ALA A 331 -1.04 -18.11 -15.24
CA ALA A 331 -1.65 -19.22 -14.51
C ALA A 331 -3.16 -19.05 -14.47
N ILE A 332 -3.90 -20.13 -14.71
CA ILE A 332 -5.37 -20.12 -14.80
C ILE A 332 -5.93 -21.19 -13.85
N ASP A 333 -6.72 -20.73 -12.87
CA ASP A 333 -7.39 -21.56 -11.89
C ASP A 333 -8.62 -22.28 -12.48
N THR A 334 -8.55 -23.62 -12.49
CA THR A 334 -9.58 -24.54 -13.00
C THR A 334 -10.33 -25.31 -11.90
N SER A 335 -10.24 -24.89 -10.64
CA SER A 335 -10.80 -25.60 -9.47
C SER A 335 -12.35 -25.67 -9.42
N ALA A 336 -12.89 -26.57 -8.60
CA ALA A 336 -14.31 -26.97 -8.56
C ALA A 336 -15.31 -25.92 -8.04
N SER A 337 -14.86 -24.83 -7.40
CA SER A 337 -15.70 -23.70 -6.95
C SER A 337 -16.34 -22.93 -8.12
N THR A 338 -16.12 -23.39 -9.36
CA THR A 338 -16.38 -22.66 -10.61
C THR A 338 -17.62 -23.13 -11.39
N ARG A 339 -18.42 -24.07 -10.89
CA ARG A 339 -19.50 -24.69 -11.68
C ARG A 339 -20.56 -23.73 -12.24
N ASP A 340 -20.81 -23.89 -13.54
CA ASP A 340 -21.89 -23.42 -14.42
C ASP A 340 -22.11 -21.91 -14.65
N GLY A 341 -21.61 -21.02 -13.79
CA GLY A 341 -21.70 -19.56 -13.99
C GLY A 341 -20.35 -18.82 -14.01
N LYS A 342 -19.44 -19.19 -13.11
CA LYS A 342 -18.12 -18.54 -12.93
C LYS A 342 -17.06 -19.01 -13.95
N MET A 343 -17.24 -20.21 -14.52
CA MET A 343 -16.32 -20.73 -15.54
C MET A 343 -16.36 -19.91 -16.83
N LYS A 344 -17.58 -19.58 -17.31
CA LYS A 344 -17.76 -18.73 -18.50
C LYS A 344 -17.24 -17.31 -18.33
N SER A 345 -17.34 -16.74 -17.11
CA SER A 345 -16.80 -15.40 -16.87
C SER A 345 -15.28 -15.43 -16.94
N ARG A 346 -14.61 -16.42 -16.34
CA ARG A 346 -13.14 -16.58 -16.46
C ARG A 346 -12.68 -16.88 -17.88
N GLU A 347 -13.36 -17.76 -18.61
CA GLU A 347 -13.06 -17.99 -20.03
C GLU A 347 -13.11 -16.68 -20.82
N SER A 348 -14.17 -15.89 -20.63
CA SER A 348 -14.30 -14.59 -21.30
C SER A 348 -13.23 -13.59 -20.85
N LEU A 349 -12.78 -13.66 -19.59
CA LEU A 349 -11.73 -12.80 -19.05
C LEU A 349 -10.36 -13.14 -19.62
N VAL A 350 -10.01 -14.43 -19.64
CA VAL A 350 -8.76 -14.91 -20.24
C VAL A 350 -8.76 -14.63 -21.74
N GLN A 351 -9.89 -14.83 -22.44
CA GLN A 351 -10.01 -14.47 -23.85
C GLN A 351 -9.85 -12.96 -24.10
N ALA A 352 -10.53 -12.12 -23.30
CA ALA A 352 -10.38 -10.67 -23.39
C ALA A 352 -8.93 -10.24 -23.13
N PHE A 353 -8.29 -10.85 -22.13
CA PHE A 353 -6.88 -10.66 -21.82
C PHE A 353 -5.96 -11.02 -23.00
N LEU A 354 -6.13 -12.21 -23.59
CA LEU A 354 -5.30 -12.66 -24.70
C LEU A 354 -5.49 -11.75 -25.92
N ASN A 355 -6.73 -11.36 -26.21
CA ASN A 355 -7.05 -10.44 -27.31
C ASN A 355 -6.42 -9.06 -27.11
N GLN A 356 -6.46 -8.51 -25.90
CA GLN A 356 -5.82 -7.23 -25.58
C GLN A 356 -4.30 -7.32 -25.66
N THR A 357 -3.71 -8.43 -25.19
CA THR A 357 -2.27 -8.70 -25.32
C THR A 357 -1.86 -8.70 -26.79
N VAL A 358 -2.60 -9.40 -27.64
CA VAL A 358 -2.38 -9.41 -29.10
C VAL A 358 -2.51 -8.01 -29.70
N ALA A 359 -3.53 -7.23 -29.31
CA ALA A 359 -3.72 -5.87 -29.82
C ALA A 359 -2.55 -4.94 -29.45
N MET A 360 -2.03 -5.07 -28.23
CA MET A 360 -0.84 -4.32 -27.79
C MET A 360 0.42 -4.73 -28.56
N LEU A 361 0.59 -6.03 -28.80
CA LEU A 361 1.73 -6.57 -29.54
C LEU A 361 1.69 -6.18 -31.03
N ARG A 362 0.50 -6.11 -31.64
CA ARG A 362 0.31 -5.72 -33.06
C ARG A 362 0.55 -4.23 -33.31
N ASN A 363 0.19 -3.35 -32.38
CA ASN A 363 0.28 -1.90 -32.58
C ASN A 363 1.72 -1.35 -32.65
N ARG A 364 2.73 -2.18 -32.37
CA ARG A 364 4.13 -1.78 -32.35
C ARG A 364 4.94 -2.61 -33.35
N SER A 365 4.58 -2.45 -34.62
CA SER A 365 5.20 -3.11 -35.76
C SER A 365 6.68 -2.76 -35.90
N ARG A 366 7.57 -3.56 -35.27
CA ARG A 366 8.96 -3.90 -35.69
C ARG A 366 9.71 -4.69 -34.59
N PHE A 367 9.05 -5.63 -33.92
CA PHE A 367 9.69 -6.48 -32.91
C PHE A 367 10.11 -7.82 -33.50
N PHE A 368 11.40 -7.93 -33.80
CA PHE A 368 12.04 -9.21 -34.05
C PHE A 368 12.84 -9.57 -32.81
N GLU A 369 12.19 -10.13 -31.80
CA GLU A 369 12.85 -11.01 -30.83
C GLU A 369 11.85 -11.96 -30.16
N THR A 370 12.37 -13.12 -29.76
CA THR A 370 11.61 -14.26 -29.22
C THR A 370 11.05 -13.91 -27.85
N PHE A 371 9.72 -13.86 -27.74
CA PHE A 371 9.03 -13.80 -26.45
C PHE A 371 8.44 -15.19 -26.14
N HIS A 372 8.38 -15.56 -24.86
CA HIS A 372 7.69 -16.77 -24.42
C HIS A 372 6.55 -16.39 -23.49
N VAL A 373 5.33 -16.79 -23.87
CA VAL A 373 4.17 -16.76 -22.97
C VAL A 373 3.87 -18.19 -22.58
N HIS A 374 3.99 -18.52 -21.30
CA HIS A 374 3.59 -19.81 -20.76
C HIS A 374 2.17 -19.70 -20.20
N ILE A 375 1.25 -20.48 -20.74
CA ILE A 375 -0.10 -20.60 -20.20
C ILE A 375 -0.18 -21.88 -19.42
N ILE A 376 -0.35 -21.75 -18.11
CA ILE A 376 -0.39 -22.84 -17.15
C ILE A 376 -1.81 -22.97 -16.64
N THR A 377 -2.44 -24.13 -16.81
CA THR A 377 -3.70 -24.45 -16.15
C THR A 377 -3.43 -25.25 -14.89
N CYS A 378 -4.14 -24.93 -13.82
CA CYS A 378 -3.85 -25.49 -12.50
C CYS A 378 -5.09 -25.50 -11.61
N ASP A 379 -5.13 -26.48 -10.71
CA ASP A 379 -6.14 -26.63 -9.66
C ASP A 379 -5.46 -26.89 -8.29
N ASP A 380 -5.37 -28.14 -7.84
CA ASP A 380 -4.51 -28.53 -6.72
C ASP A 380 -3.10 -28.95 -7.20
N GLN A 381 -2.92 -29.09 -8.52
CA GLN A 381 -1.65 -29.35 -9.19
C GLN A 381 -1.60 -28.62 -10.54
N VAL A 382 -0.42 -28.58 -11.16
CA VAL A 382 -0.27 -28.09 -12.53
C VAL A 382 -0.84 -29.16 -13.48
N GLN A 383 -1.85 -28.79 -14.27
CA GLN A 383 -2.52 -29.67 -15.22
C GLN A 383 -1.87 -29.62 -16.60
N GLN A 384 -1.58 -28.42 -17.09
CA GLN A 384 -1.00 -28.21 -18.42
C GLN A 384 -0.09 -26.98 -18.44
N ASP A 385 0.98 -27.04 -19.22
CA ASP A 385 1.80 -25.89 -19.62
C ASP A 385 1.85 -25.81 -21.15
N ILE A 386 1.48 -24.65 -21.70
CA ILE A 386 1.50 -24.36 -23.13
C ILE A 386 2.41 -23.17 -23.37
N THR A 387 3.50 -23.40 -24.09
CA THR A 387 4.42 -22.33 -24.49
C THR A 387 4.03 -21.73 -25.84
N LEU A 388 3.68 -20.44 -25.83
CA LEU A 388 3.37 -19.66 -27.02
C LEU A 388 4.55 -18.75 -27.36
N ARG A 389 5.04 -18.84 -28.60
CA ARG A 389 6.23 -18.10 -29.06
C ARG A 389 5.96 -17.09 -30.17
N LYS A 390 4.76 -17.12 -30.75
CA LYS A 390 4.35 -16.25 -31.85
C LYS A 390 3.00 -15.64 -31.55
N ILE A 391 2.77 -14.44 -32.08
CA ILE A 391 1.51 -13.72 -31.95
C ILE A 391 0.36 -14.54 -32.56
N GLU A 392 0.61 -15.20 -33.70
CA GLU A 392 -0.35 -16.08 -34.39
C GLU A 392 -0.78 -17.28 -33.53
N ASP A 393 0.12 -17.79 -32.68
CA ASP A 393 -0.17 -18.92 -31.79
C ASP A 393 -1.07 -18.47 -30.62
N ILE A 394 -0.88 -17.24 -30.13
CA ILE A 394 -1.74 -16.62 -29.12
C ILE A 394 -3.17 -16.44 -29.65
N GLU A 395 -3.32 -15.93 -30.88
CA GLU A 395 -4.65 -15.73 -31.49
C GLU A 395 -5.42 -17.04 -31.63
N LYS A 396 -4.78 -18.07 -32.18
CA LYS A 396 -5.41 -19.39 -32.33
C LYS A 396 -5.79 -20.03 -31.00
N TYR A 397 -4.96 -19.82 -29.98
CA TYR A 397 -5.23 -20.32 -28.64
C TYR A 397 -6.42 -19.59 -28.02
N ALA A 398 -6.48 -18.26 -28.15
CA ALA A 398 -7.61 -17.45 -27.67
C ALA A 398 -8.94 -17.85 -28.31
N GLU A 399 -8.96 -18.15 -29.63
CA GLU A 399 -10.16 -18.57 -30.35
C GLU A 399 -10.71 -19.94 -29.92
N ASN A 400 -9.83 -20.88 -29.55
CA ASN A 400 -10.20 -22.25 -29.18
C ASN A 400 -10.07 -22.54 -27.69
N PHE A 401 -9.99 -21.50 -26.86
CA PHE A 401 -9.79 -21.65 -25.43
C PHE A 401 -10.99 -22.31 -24.76
N THR A 402 -10.77 -23.47 -24.14
CA THR A 402 -11.77 -24.20 -23.35
C THR A 402 -11.15 -24.62 -22.02
N LEU A 403 -11.82 -24.32 -20.91
CA LEU A 403 -11.36 -24.76 -19.59
C LEU A 403 -11.90 -26.16 -19.27
N GLU A 404 -11.01 -27.10 -19.01
CA GLU A 404 -11.33 -28.42 -18.47
C GLU A 404 -10.66 -28.57 -17.09
N GLY A 405 -11.45 -28.80 -16.04
CA GLY A 405 -10.96 -28.97 -14.66
C GLY A 405 -12.09 -29.25 -13.67
N GLY A 406 -11.74 -29.48 -12.40
CA GLY A 406 -12.77 -29.74 -11.37
C GLY A 406 -12.32 -30.34 -10.03
N TYR A 407 -11.06 -30.12 -9.60
CA TYR A 407 -10.56 -30.58 -8.31
C TYR A 407 -10.31 -29.40 -7.35
N GLY A 408 -9.55 -29.61 -6.25
CA GLY A 408 -9.33 -28.59 -5.21
C GLY A 408 -8.57 -27.36 -5.69
N THR A 409 -8.27 -26.43 -4.77
CA THR A 409 -7.53 -25.20 -5.09
C THR A 409 -6.28 -25.12 -4.22
N ASP A 410 -5.10 -25.09 -4.85
CA ASP A 410 -3.83 -24.74 -4.21
C ASP A 410 -3.00 -23.90 -5.19
N PHE A 411 -2.63 -22.67 -4.81
CA PHE A 411 -1.90 -21.78 -5.71
C PHE A 411 -0.39 -22.07 -5.72
N ARG A 412 0.14 -22.67 -4.64
CA ARG A 412 1.59 -22.90 -4.42
C ARG A 412 2.28 -23.81 -5.45
N PRO A 413 1.65 -24.86 -6.01
CA PRO A 413 2.25 -25.72 -7.02
C PRO A 413 2.73 -24.97 -8.26
N VAL A 414 1.98 -23.95 -8.71
CA VAL A 414 2.35 -23.14 -9.88
C VAL A 414 3.66 -22.39 -9.62
N PHE A 415 3.79 -21.76 -8.46
CA PHE A 415 5.01 -21.02 -8.10
C PHE A 415 6.23 -21.94 -8.01
N SER A 416 6.04 -23.16 -7.50
CA SER A 416 7.10 -24.18 -7.44
C SER A 416 7.54 -24.62 -8.84
N TYR A 417 6.58 -24.85 -9.73
CA TYR A 417 6.84 -25.25 -11.12
C TYR A 417 7.55 -24.16 -11.93
N VAL A 418 7.11 -22.90 -11.76
CA VAL A 418 7.72 -21.76 -12.43
C VAL A 418 9.16 -21.52 -11.97
N GLU A 419 9.45 -21.72 -10.68
CA GLU A 419 10.82 -21.65 -10.18
C GLU A 419 11.71 -22.79 -10.74
N GLU A 420 11.15 -23.97 -10.99
CA GLU A 420 11.86 -25.07 -11.68
C GLU A 420 12.14 -24.73 -13.15
N LEU A 421 11.17 -24.12 -13.86
CA LEU A 421 11.37 -23.62 -15.22
C LEU A 421 12.43 -22.52 -15.29
N ARG A 422 12.50 -21.66 -14.28
CA ARG A 422 13.54 -20.63 -14.17
C ARG A 422 14.92 -21.23 -13.94
N ARG A 423 15.03 -22.21 -13.04
CA ARG A 423 16.30 -22.91 -12.75
C ARG A 423 16.82 -23.76 -13.89
N SER A 424 15.92 -24.37 -14.67
CA SER A 424 16.27 -25.15 -15.87
C SER A 424 16.64 -24.28 -17.08
N GLY A 425 16.45 -22.95 -16.98
CA GLY A 425 16.78 -22.01 -18.04
C GLY A 425 15.73 -21.93 -19.15
N ALA A 426 14.54 -22.48 -18.95
CA ALA A 426 13.41 -22.36 -19.88
C ALA A 426 12.79 -20.95 -19.86
N LEU A 427 12.94 -20.22 -18.73
CA LEU A 427 12.49 -18.84 -18.53
C LEU A 427 13.67 -17.93 -18.12
N PRO A 428 14.65 -17.69 -19.00
CA PRO A 428 15.86 -16.92 -18.66
C PRO A 428 15.55 -15.44 -18.37
N HIS A 429 14.45 -14.90 -18.92
CA HIS A 429 14.06 -13.50 -18.78
C HIS A 429 12.65 -13.36 -18.20
N MET A 430 12.32 -14.17 -17.19
CA MET A 430 11.04 -14.08 -16.50
C MET A 430 10.86 -12.72 -15.82
N ARG A 431 9.80 -12.00 -16.19
CA ARG A 431 9.46 -10.74 -15.53
C ARG A 431 8.28 -10.79 -14.63
N GLY A 432 7.28 -11.60 -14.97
CA GLY A 432 6.10 -11.65 -14.16
C GLY A 432 5.21 -12.85 -14.37
N LEU A 433 4.33 -13.02 -13.39
CA LEU A 433 3.32 -14.06 -13.33
C LEU A 433 1.96 -13.42 -13.11
N LEU A 434 1.00 -13.78 -13.95
CA LEU A 434 -0.39 -13.40 -13.83
C LEU A 434 -1.22 -14.61 -13.43
N TYR A 435 -1.92 -14.54 -12.31
CA TYR A 435 -2.71 -15.65 -11.79
C TYR A 435 -4.19 -15.32 -11.80
N PHE A 436 -4.97 -15.96 -12.67
CA PHE A 436 -6.42 -15.79 -12.75
C PHE A 436 -7.12 -16.72 -11.76
N THR A 437 -7.81 -16.16 -10.75
CA THR A 437 -8.49 -16.93 -9.70
C THR A 437 -9.69 -16.17 -9.10
N ASP A 438 -10.55 -16.85 -8.32
CA ASP A 438 -11.51 -16.21 -7.40
C ASP A 438 -10.91 -15.94 -6.02
N GLY A 439 -9.67 -16.38 -5.78
CA GLY A 439 -8.93 -16.14 -4.56
C GLY A 439 -9.18 -17.11 -3.41
N TYR A 440 -10.01 -18.14 -3.62
CA TYR A 440 -10.29 -19.14 -2.59
C TYR A 440 -9.26 -20.28 -2.64
N GLY A 441 -8.13 -20.09 -1.95
CA GLY A 441 -7.10 -21.12 -1.84
C GLY A 441 -5.91 -20.69 -0.98
N PRO A 442 -5.04 -21.63 -0.59
CA PRO A 442 -3.79 -21.31 0.09
C PRO A 442 -2.83 -20.61 -0.87
N TYR A 443 -2.38 -19.42 -0.49
CA TYR A 443 -1.43 -18.61 -1.24
C TYR A 443 0.03 -18.92 -0.87
N PRO A 444 0.99 -18.58 -1.75
CA PRO A 444 2.41 -18.57 -1.39
C PRO A 444 2.72 -17.54 -0.29
N GLU A 445 3.40 -17.98 0.77
CA GLU A 445 3.83 -17.09 1.87
C GLU A 445 5.04 -16.22 1.48
N ALA A 446 5.92 -16.73 0.61
CA ALA A 446 7.16 -16.04 0.23
C ALA A 446 7.00 -15.23 -1.05
N MET A 447 7.55 -14.01 -1.04
CA MET A 447 7.62 -13.15 -2.22
C MET A 447 8.47 -13.78 -3.33
N THR A 448 7.99 -13.64 -4.56
CA THR A 448 8.68 -14.14 -5.76
C THR A 448 9.75 -13.13 -6.24
N PRO A 449 10.80 -13.60 -6.94
CA PRO A 449 11.83 -12.73 -7.52
C PRO A 449 11.37 -11.99 -8.78
N TYR A 450 10.11 -12.17 -9.20
CA TYR A 450 9.48 -11.61 -10.39
C TYR A 450 8.13 -10.95 -10.02
N ASP A 451 7.67 -9.99 -10.81
CA ASP A 451 6.44 -9.25 -10.50
C ASP A 451 5.22 -10.18 -10.62
N THR A 452 4.51 -10.42 -9.51
CA THR A 452 3.35 -11.32 -9.48
C THR A 452 2.07 -10.53 -9.30
N ALA A 453 1.05 -10.84 -10.09
CA ALA A 453 -0.26 -10.27 -9.93
C ALA A 453 -1.38 -11.34 -9.93
N PHE A 454 -2.28 -11.26 -8.95
CA PHE A 454 -3.51 -12.02 -8.91
C PHE A 454 -4.62 -11.23 -9.59
N VAL A 455 -5.30 -11.87 -10.53
CA VAL A 455 -6.32 -11.27 -11.38
C VAL A 455 -7.68 -11.81 -10.98
N PHE A 456 -8.53 -10.92 -10.46
CA PHE A 456 -9.86 -11.23 -9.95
C PHE A 456 -10.96 -10.75 -10.91
N PRO A 457 -12.05 -11.52 -11.08
CA PRO A 457 -13.24 -11.07 -11.77
C PRO A 457 -13.99 -10.02 -10.91
N ALA A 458 -14.24 -8.82 -11.45
CA ALA A 458 -14.88 -7.72 -10.70
C ALA A 458 -16.35 -7.99 -10.31
N ASP A 459 -17.05 -8.90 -11.00
CA ASP A 459 -18.50 -9.10 -10.88
C ASP A 459 -18.89 -10.39 -10.09
N VAL A 460 -17.99 -10.96 -9.29
CA VAL A 460 -18.17 -12.27 -8.63
C VAL A 460 -17.74 -12.22 -7.17
N ASP A 461 -18.35 -13.03 -6.29
CA ASP A 461 -17.81 -13.30 -4.95
C ASP A 461 -16.37 -13.84 -5.07
N ILE A 462 -15.43 -13.04 -4.59
CA ILE A 462 -13.98 -13.25 -4.58
C ILE A 462 -13.45 -13.12 -3.15
N ASP A 463 -12.38 -13.85 -2.84
CA ASP A 463 -11.59 -13.68 -1.62
C ASP A 463 -10.24 -13.04 -1.96
N ASP A 464 -10.26 -11.72 -2.09
CA ASP A 464 -9.07 -10.91 -2.32
C ASP A 464 -8.31 -10.57 -1.02
N LYS A 465 -8.94 -10.73 0.14
CA LYS A 465 -8.34 -10.46 1.46
C LYS A 465 -7.26 -11.47 1.81
N SER A 466 -7.44 -12.74 1.41
CA SER A 466 -6.45 -13.78 1.64
C SER A 466 -5.22 -13.68 0.73
N ALA A 467 -5.25 -12.84 -0.32
CA ALA A 467 -4.13 -12.69 -1.25
C ALA A 467 -2.96 -11.91 -0.61
N PRO A 468 -1.70 -12.37 -0.76
CA PRO A 468 -0.54 -11.78 -0.10
C PRO A 468 -0.30 -10.32 -0.49
N ASP A 469 0.06 -9.49 0.48
CA ASP A 469 0.32 -8.05 0.30
C ASP A 469 1.48 -7.74 -0.66
N TRP A 470 2.41 -8.68 -0.85
CA TRP A 470 3.53 -8.52 -1.77
C TRP A 470 3.14 -8.70 -3.23
N ALA A 471 1.99 -9.31 -3.52
CA ALA A 471 1.49 -9.54 -4.88
C ALA A 471 0.51 -8.44 -5.28
N LEU A 472 0.55 -8.03 -6.56
CA LEU A 472 -0.37 -7.04 -7.10
C LEU A 472 -1.77 -7.65 -7.24
N LYS A 473 -2.81 -6.89 -6.89
CA LYS A 473 -4.21 -7.29 -7.07
C LYS A 473 -4.77 -6.54 -8.28
N LEU A 474 -5.15 -7.27 -9.32
CA LEU A 474 -5.74 -6.75 -10.56
C LEU A 474 -7.20 -7.16 -10.62
N TYR A 475 -8.08 -6.24 -11.00
CA TYR A 475 -9.50 -6.54 -11.18
C TYR A 475 -9.88 -6.24 -12.62
N LEU A 476 -10.34 -7.25 -13.35
CA LEU A 476 -10.79 -7.05 -14.73
C LEU A 476 -12.26 -6.68 -14.73
N ARG A 477 -12.53 -5.43 -15.12
CA ARG A 477 -13.88 -4.96 -15.40
C ARG A 477 -14.33 -5.45 -16.76
N ARG A 478 -15.55 -5.97 -16.86
CA ARG A 478 -16.14 -6.36 -18.14
C ARG A 478 -16.30 -5.09 -18.98
N GLU A 479 -15.58 -4.97 -20.09
CA GLU A 479 -15.90 -3.96 -21.10
C GLU A 479 -17.35 -4.22 -21.53
N ARG A 480 -18.25 -3.26 -21.26
CA ARG A 480 -19.57 -3.29 -21.90
C ARG A 480 -19.29 -3.22 -23.39
N SER A 481 -19.60 -4.30 -24.10
CA SER A 481 -19.75 -4.26 -25.55
C SER A 481 -20.69 -3.11 -25.85
N GLU A 482 -20.17 -2.04 -26.42
CA GLU A 482 -20.96 -0.98 -27.05
C GLU A 482 -21.80 -1.66 -28.13
N GLU A 483 -23.10 -1.76 -27.89
CA GLU A 483 -24.10 -1.99 -28.95
C GLU A 483 -24.39 -0.69 -29.69
#